data_AF-A0A960B3X3-F1
#
_entry.id   AF-A0A960B3X3-F1
#
_cell.length_a   1.000
_cell.length_b   1.000
_cell.length_c   1.000
_cell.angle_alpha   90.00
_cell.angle_beta   90.00
_cell.angle_gamma   90.00
#
_symmetry.space_group_name_H-M   'P 1'
#
loop_
_entity.id
_entity.type
_entity.pdbx_description
1 polymer ?
#
loop_
_entity_poly.entity_id
_entity_poly.type
_entity_poly.pdbx_seq_one_letter_code
_entity_poly.pdbx_strand_id
1 'polypeptide(L)'
;GGNLIVTEQGIRESVRQVLIPLWNSWYFFALYANAAGSDVGAEHGYTATGRTDSQHPMDRYILAKLHDYVDAMTRQLDNYEVANACDSTRGFLEVLTNWYIRRSRERFWGTGDELDRDAFDTLFTVLEVVTRAAAPLLPLTTEEVWRGLTGGRSVHLTDWPDADALPTDTGHVSGMDEVRDVCSAASALRKAASLRTRLPLASLTVVVPDAQRLAALTDIVADEVNVKQVRLLDIDAPEAASYGVTQRLTVNARAAGPRLGKDVQLAIKGSKSGDWAVAEDGSVTAGGLALVEGEYTLETVAAESDGHSATGMLPTGGFVVLDTDVTPELAAEGLARDVIRAVQQARKEAGLEVSDRISLTVGGSAEVRAATQAHESLIAGETLATSVTIDPADPAEDITIAVSKA
;
A
#
# COMPACT_ATOMS: atom_id res chain seq x y z
N GLY A 1 -8.64 -3.05 30.03
CA GLY A 1 -9.18 -1.85 30.69
C GLY A 1 -8.07 -0.87 31.04
N GLY A 2 -7.54 -0.15 30.05
CA GLY A 2 -6.62 0.97 30.26
C GLY A 2 -7.34 2.32 30.19
N ASN A 3 -6.64 3.41 30.51
CA ASN A 3 -7.16 4.76 30.34
C ASN A 3 -7.23 5.11 28.84
N LEU A 4 -8.41 5.48 28.35
CA LEU A 4 -8.58 6.00 26.98
C LEU A 4 -8.53 7.53 27.02
N ILE A 5 -7.54 8.11 26.37
CA ILE A 5 -7.45 9.57 26.21
C ILE A 5 -8.23 9.95 24.96
N VAL A 6 -9.38 10.59 25.14
CA VAL A 6 -10.18 11.11 24.04
C VAL A 6 -9.69 12.51 23.71
N THR A 7 -9.21 12.71 22.49
CA THR A 7 -8.80 14.01 21.96
C THR A 7 -9.60 14.35 20.71
N GLU A 8 -9.81 15.64 20.45
CA GLU A 8 -10.44 16.10 19.21
C GLU A 8 -9.68 15.60 17.97
N GLN A 9 -8.35 15.59 18.05
CA GLN A 9 -7.50 15.04 16.99
C GLN A 9 -7.78 13.55 16.75
N GLY A 10 -7.85 12.73 17.80
CA GLY A 10 -8.15 11.31 17.68
C GLY A 10 -9.53 11.04 17.08
N ILE A 11 -10.54 11.85 17.43
CA ILE A 11 -11.88 11.74 16.82
C ILE A 11 -11.82 12.05 15.31
N ARG A 12 -11.12 13.13 14.91
CA ARG A 12 -10.95 13.48 13.50
C ARG A 12 -10.18 12.42 12.72
N GLU A 13 -9.16 11.81 13.35
CA GLU A 13 -8.40 10.72 12.76
C GLU A 13 -9.27 9.49 12.51
N SER A 14 -10.12 9.10 13.46
CA SER A 14 -11.09 8.00 13.26
C SER A 14 -12.03 8.24 12.08
N VAL A 15 -12.54 9.46 11.92
CA VAL A 15 -13.39 9.82 10.77
C VAL A 15 -12.61 9.67 9.45
N ARG A 16 -11.37 10.18 9.41
CA ARG A 16 -10.51 10.14 8.22
C ARG A 16 -10.05 8.73 7.86
N GLN A 17 -9.84 7.86 8.85
CA GLN A 17 -9.26 6.53 8.65
C GLN A 17 -10.30 5.42 8.45
N VAL A 18 -11.56 5.66 8.84
CA VAL A 18 -12.61 4.62 8.80
C VAL A 18 -13.85 5.09 8.04
N LEU A 19 -14.52 6.12 8.55
CA LEU A 19 -15.82 6.57 8.01
C LEU A 19 -15.71 7.08 6.57
N ILE A 20 -14.75 7.98 6.31
CA ILE A 20 -14.51 8.54 4.97
C ILE A 20 -14.09 7.44 3.97
N PRO A 21 -13.11 6.56 4.29
CA PRO A 21 -12.74 5.43 3.43
C PRO A 21 -13.89 4.50 3.06
N LEU A 22 -14.70 4.08 4.04
CA LEU A 22 -15.86 3.22 3.79
C LEU A 22 -16.88 3.91 2.88
N TRP A 23 -17.22 5.16 3.18
CA TRP A 23 -18.17 5.94 2.39
C TRP A 23 -17.67 6.18 0.96
N ASN A 24 -16.40 6.54 0.78
CA ASN A 24 -15.80 6.75 -0.52
C ASN A 24 -15.73 5.45 -1.34
N SER A 25 -15.51 4.30 -0.69
CA SER A 25 -15.52 2.99 -1.36
C SER A 25 -16.90 2.66 -1.90
N TRP A 26 -17.95 2.90 -1.10
CA TRP A 26 -19.33 2.74 -1.55
C TRP A 26 -19.70 3.75 -2.64
N TYR A 27 -19.33 5.02 -2.50
CA TYR A 27 -19.59 6.04 -3.52
C TYR A 27 -18.91 5.71 -4.85
N PHE A 28 -17.64 5.25 -4.80
CA PHE A 28 -16.92 4.75 -5.96
C PHE A 28 -17.70 3.60 -6.61
N PHE A 29 -18.06 2.57 -5.85
CA PHE A 29 -18.81 1.43 -6.36
C PHE A 29 -20.13 1.87 -7.02
N ALA A 30 -20.94 2.67 -6.31
CA ALA A 30 -22.23 3.14 -6.81
C ALA A 30 -22.09 3.99 -8.08
N LEU A 31 -21.07 4.84 -8.17
CA LEU A 31 -20.82 5.65 -9.37
C LEU A 31 -20.58 4.78 -10.60
N TYR A 32 -19.64 3.84 -10.51
CA TYR A 32 -19.24 3.02 -11.66
C TYR A 32 -20.28 1.93 -11.97
N ALA A 33 -20.92 1.33 -10.97
CA ALA A 33 -21.93 0.30 -11.20
C ALA A 33 -23.16 0.89 -11.91
N ASN A 34 -23.57 2.10 -11.52
CA ASN A 34 -24.68 2.79 -12.19
C ASN A 34 -24.33 3.21 -13.63
N ALA A 35 -23.07 3.58 -13.89
CA ALA A 35 -22.61 3.95 -15.22
C ALA A 35 -22.45 2.74 -16.17
N ALA A 36 -21.99 1.61 -15.65
CA ALA A 36 -21.65 0.40 -16.42
C ALA A 36 -22.78 -0.17 -17.30
N GLY A 37 -24.05 0.05 -16.93
CA GLY A 37 -25.22 -0.47 -17.66
C GLY A 37 -25.74 0.43 -18.79
N SER A 38 -25.20 1.64 -18.95
CA SER A 38 -25.79 2.69 -19.80
C SER A 38 -25.68 2.47 -21.32
N ASP A 39 -24.77 1.61 -21.80
CA ASP A 39 -24.51 1.44 -23.24
C ASP A 39 -25.44 0.43 -23.95
N VAL A 40 -26.29 -0.30 -23.22
CA VAL A 40 -27.09 -1.41 -23.79
C VAL A 40 -28.60 -1.14 -23.80
N GLY A 41 -29.03 0.11 -23.66
CA GLY A 41 -30.46 0.45 -23.59
C GLY A 41 -31.16 -0.09 -22.33
N ALA A 42 -30.38 -0.48 -21.31
CA ALA A 42 -30.90 -0.81 -20.00
C ALA A 42 -31.25 0.49 -19.26
N GLU A 43 -32.46 0.58 -18.72
CA GLU A 43 -32.89 1.72 -17.88
C GLU A 43 -32.09 1.84 -16.57
N HIS A 44 -31.29 0.83 -16.22
CA HIS A 44 -30.61 0.70 -14.93
C HIS A 44 -29.18 0.19 -15.12
N GLY A 45 -28.28 0.58 -14.20
CA GLY A 45 -26.87 0.18 -14.20
C GLY A 45 -26.63 -1.32 -13.97
N TYR A 46 -25.36 -1.71 -13.83
CA TYR A 46 -24.99 -3.09 -13.50
C TYR A 46 -25.43 -3.44 -12.07
N THR A 47 -26.18 -4.54 -11.93
CA THR A 47 -26.58 -5.08 -10.63
C THR A 47 -25.59 -6.18 -10.24
N ALA A 48 -24.66 -5.83 -9.36
CA ALA A 48 -23.66 -6.77 -8.86
C ALA A 48 -24.29 -7.85 -7.97
N THR A 49 -23.66 -9.01 -7.92
CA THR A 49 -24.09 -10.15 -7.11
C THR A 49 -22.99 -10.61 -6.17
N GLY A 50 -23.37 -11.23 -5.05
CA GLY A 50 -22.43 -11.82 -4.11
C GLY A 50 -21.69 -13.00 -4.75
N ARG A 51 -20.38 -12.87 -4.96
CA ARG A 51 -19.51 -13.90 -5.54
C ARG A 51 -18.12 -13.89 -4.91
N THR A 52 -17.53 -15.08 -4.83
CA THR A 52 -16.21 -15.32 -4.22
C THR A 52 -15.29 -16.17 -5.08
N ASP A 53 -15.66 -16.41 -6.35
CA ASP A 53 -15.00 -17.33 -7.28
C ASP A 53 -14.11 -16.64 -8.33
N SER A 54 -13.88 -15.33 -8.20
CA SER A 54 -12.98 -14.58 -9.10
C SER A 54 -11.56 -15.18 -9.07
N GLN A 55 -10.97 -15.34 -10.24
CA GLN A 55 -9.61 -15.85 -10.41
C GLN A 55 -8.55 -14.74 -10.43
N HIS A 56 -8.97 -13.48 -10.45
CA HIS A 56 -8.05 -12.35 -10.50
C HIS A 56 -7.23 -12.26 -9.20
N PRO A 57 -5.89 -12.08 -9.25
CA PRO A 57 -5.05 -12.11 -8.06
C PRO A 57 -5.43 -11.10 -6.97
N MET A 58 -5.85 -9.88 -7.35
CA MET A 58 -6.29 -8.87 -6.36
C MET A 58 -7.64 -9.22 -5.74
N ASP A 59 -8.53 -9.90 -6.47
CA ASP A 59 -9.86 -10.29 -5.99
C ASP A 59 -9.73 -11.42 -4.98
N ARG A 60 -8.92 -12.43 -5.33
CA ARG A 60 -8.56 -13.52 -4.41
C ARG A 60 -7.91 -12.98 -3.14
N TYR A 61 -7.01 -12.00 -3.28
CA TYR A 61 -6.36 -11.37 -2.13
C TYR A 61 -7.36 -10.65 -1.21
N ILE A 62 -8.22 -9.78 -1.75
CA ILE A 62 -9.17 -9.03 -0.89
C ILE A 62 -10.21 -9.95 -0.25
N LEU A 63 -10.63 -11.01 -0.94
CA LEU A 63 -11.58 -12.00 -0.40
C LEU A 63 -10.94 -12.87 0.70
N ALA A 64 -9.69 -13.29 0.52
CA ALA A 64 -8.96 -13.99 1.59
C ALA A 64 -8.66 -13.07 2.78
N LYS A 65 -8.38 -11.79 2.53
CA LYS A 65 -8.31 -10.78 3.61
C LYS A 65 -9.64 -10.53 4.30
N LEU A 66 -10.74 -10.63 3.58
CA LEU A 66 -12.09 -10.50 4.15
C LEU A 66 -12.39 -11.68 5.08
N HIS A 67 -11.98 -12.90 4.71
CA HIS A 67 -12.03 -14.07 5.59
C HIS A 67 -11.30 -13.78 6.92
N ASP A 68 -10.02 -13.40 6.85
CA ASP A 68 -9.20 -13.13 8.04
C ASP A 68 -9.78 -12.00 8.90
N TYR A 69 -10.35 -10.97 8.25
CA TYR A 69 -11.03 -9.88 8.93
C TYR A 69 -12.28 -10.35 9.68
N VAL A 70 -13.14 -11.16 9.06
CA VAL A 70 -14.36 -11.69 9.69
C VAL A 70 -14.00 -12.63 10.85
N ASP A 71 -13.03 -13.52 10.67
CA ASP A 71 -12.55 -14.40 11.74
C ASP A 71 -12.00 -13.58 12.94
N ALA A 72 -11.14 -12.60 12.66
CA ALA A 72 -10.57 -11.72 13.68
C ALA A 72 -11.67 -10.92 14.42
N MET A 73 -12.61 -10.32 13.69
CA MET A 73 -13.72 -9.56 14.27
C MET A 73 -14.60 -10.43 15.16
N THR A 74 -14.92 -11.65 14.71
CA THR A 74 -15.73 -12.61 15.48
C THR A 74 -15.05 -12.92 16.80
N ARG A 75 -13.79 -13.36 16.76
CA ARG A 75 -13.00 -13.67 17.96
C ARG A 75 -12.84 -12.46 18.88
N GLN A 76 -12.56 -11.28 18.34
CA GLN A 76 -12.33 -10.08 19.15
C GLN A 76 -13.62 -9.63 19.84
N LEU A 77 -14.76 -9.63 19.15
CA LEU A 77 -16.03 -9.23 19.74
C LEU A 77 -16.55 -10.26 20.75
N ASP A 78 -16.38 -11.55 20.51
CA ASP A 78 -16.70 -12.62 21.47
C ASP A 78 -15.91 -12.48 22.78
N ASN A 79 -14.67 -11.99 22.69
CA ASN A 79 -13.79 -11.75 23.83
C ASN A 79 -13.87 -10.31 24.38
N TYR A 80 -14.83 -9.50 23.91
CA TYR A 80 -15.00 -8.09 24.31
C TYR A 80 -13.78 -7.20 24.04
N GLU A 81 -12.95 -7.56 23.05
CA GLU A 81 -11.77 -6.83 22.61
C GLU A 81 -12.14 -5.72 21.60
N VAL A 82 -13.04 -4.81 21.97
CA VAL A 82 -13.60 -3.79 21.07
C VAL A 82 -12.52 -2.89 20.43
N ALA A 83 -11.45 -2.58 21.17
CA ALA A 83 -10.34 -1.80 20.63
C ALA A 83 -9.64 -2.52 19.46
N ASN A 84 -9.40 -3.84 19.60
CA ASN A 84 -8.79 -4.66 18.56
C ASN A 84 -9.73 -4.79 17.35
N ALA A 85 -11.04 -4.87 17.57
CA ALA A 85 -12.06 -4.87 16.50
C ALA A 85 -12.05 -3.57 15.69
N CYS A 86 -11.94 -2.42 16.36
CA CYS A 86 -11.76 -1.13 15.71
C CYS A 86 -10.46 -1.07 14.90
N ASP A 87 -9.35 -1.58 15.46
CA ASP A 87 -8.06 -1.62 14.77
C ASP A 87 -8.09 -2.53 13.54
N SER A 88 -8.71 -3.71 13.65
CA SER A 88 -8.89 -4.66 12.54
C SER A 88 -9.74 -4.05 11.41
N THR A 89 -10.82 -3.34 11.78
CA THR A 89 -11.67 -2.63 10.80
C THR A 89 -10.89 -1.51 10.10
N ARG A 90 -10.11 -0.71 10.82
CA ARG A 90 -9.23 0.31 10.22
C ARG A 90 -8.23 -0.33 9.26
N GLY A 91 -7.56 -1.40 9.68
CA GLY A 91 -6.58 -2.12 8.88
C GLY A 91 -7.18 -2.68 7.59
N PHE A 92 -8.36 -3.30 7.67
CA PHE A 92 -9.04 -3.83 6.49
C PHE A 92 -9.43 -2.73 5.49
N LEU A 93 -9.98 -1.60 5.97
CA LEU A 93 -10.36 -0.48 5.10
C LEU A 93 -9.16 0.17 4.42
N GLU A 94 -7.99 0.18 5.06
CA GLU A 94 -6.73 0.59 4.44
C GLU A 94 -6.38 -0.32 3.25
N VAL A 95 -6.47 -1.65 3.42
CA VAL A 95 -6.25 -2.62 2.34
C VAL A 95 -7.27 -2.42 1.21
N LEU A 96 -8.55 -2.30 1.56
CA LEU A 96 -9.62 -2.12 0.60
C LEU A 96 -9.39 -0.88 -0.28
N THR A 97 -9.03 0.25 0.32
CA THR A 97 -8.93 1.52 -0.40
C THR A 97 -7.59 1.71 -1.10
N ASN A 98 -6.48 1.52 -0.39
CA ASN A 98 -5.14 1.84 -0.91
C ASN A 98 -4.56 0.71 -1.74
N TRP A 99 -4.96 -0.54 -1.53
CA TRP A 99 -4.41 -1.68 -2.27
C TRP A 99 -5.40 -2.21 -3.30
N TYR A 100 -6.61 -2.59 -2.89
CA TYR A 100 -7.57 -3.19 -3.81
C TYR A 100 -8.17 -2.16 -4.78
N ILE A 101 -8.90 -1.16 -4.28
CA ILE A 101 -9.60 -0.18 -5.13
C ILE A 101 -8.60 0.59 -5.98
N ARG A 102 -7.55 1.18 -5.37
CA ARG A 102 -6.57 2.00 -6.11
C ARG A 102 -5.92 1.25 -7.27
N ARG A 103 -5.50 0.00 -7.08
CA ARG A 103 -4.85 -0.79 -8.14
C ARG A 103 -5.83 -1.41 -9.13
N SER A 104 -7.09 -1.58 -8.74
CA SER A 104 -8.11 -2.17 -9.61
C SER A 104 -9.00 -1.13 -10.31
N ARG A 105 -8.72 0.18 -10.18
CA ARG A 105 -9.58 1.26 -10.71
C ARG A 105 -9.92 1.10 -12.19
N GLU A 106 -8.94 0.75 -13.01
CA GLU A 106 -9.11 0.61 -14.47
C GLU A 106 -10.12 -0.48 -14.82
N ARG A 107 -10.22 -1.53 -13.99
CA ARG A 107 -11.20 -2.62 -14.18
C ARG A 107 -12.64 -2.16 -14.00
N PHE A 108 -12.87 -1.03 -13.34
CA PHE A 108 -14.21 -0.44 -13.16
C PHE A 108 -14.59 0.55 -14.27
N TRP A 109 -13.72 0.80 -15.25
CA TRP A 109 -13.98 1.76 -16.34
C TRP A 109 -14.68 1.17 -17.56
N GLY A 110 -14.63 -0.16 -17.74
CA GLY A 110 -15.31 -0.84 -18.83
C GLY A 110 -16.83 -0.73 -18.74
N THR A 111 -17.49 -0.64 -19.89
CA THR A 111 -18.96 -0.60 -20.02
C THR A 111 -19.44 -1.71 -20.96
N GLY A 112 -20.71 -2.12 -20.82
CA GLY A 112 -21.30 -3.12 -21.71
C GLY A 112 -20.54 -4.46 -21.75
N ASP A 113 -20.03 -4.84 -22.92
CA ASP A 113 -19.31 -6.09 -23.14
C ASP A 113 -17.86 -6.09 -22.61
N GLU A 114 -17.28 -4.91 -22.33
CA GLU A 114 -15.95 -4.74 -21.74
C GLU A 114 -16.00 -4.67 -20.20
N LEU A 115 -17.18 -4.83 -19.62
CA LEU A 115 -17.39 -4.78 -18.18
C LEU A 115 -16.73 -5.97 -17.46
N ASP A 116 -15.78 -5.68 -16.57
CA ASP A 116 -15.20 -6.67 -15.66
C ASP A 116 -16.16 -6.96 -14.50
N ARG A 117 -17.11 -7.87 -14.74
CA ARG A 117 -18.13 -8.26 -13.75
C ARG A 117 -17.53 -8.81 -12.47
N ASP A 118 -16.41 -9.51 -12.55
CA ASP A 118 -15.75 -10.11 -11.40
C ASP A 118 -15.26 -9.02 -10.43
N ALA A 119 -14.74 -7.90 -10.94
CA ALA A 119 -14.33 -6.76 -10.10
C ALA A 119 -15.51 -6.14 -9.33
N PHE A 120 -16.65 -5.96 -10.01
CA PHE A 120 -17.87 -5.40 -9.40
C PHE A 120 -18.48 -6.35 -8.38
N ASP A 121 -18.65 -7.62 -8.74
CA ASP A 121 -19.22 -8.65 -7.86
C ASP A 121 -18.33 -8.86 -6.61
N THR A 122 -17.01 -8.84 -6.78
CA THR A 122 -16.06 -8.92 -5.66
C THR A 122 -16.18 -7.72 -4.73
N LEU A 123 -16.16 -6.48 -5.29
CA LEU A 123 -16.26 -5.28 -4.46
C LEU A 123 -17.62 -5.18 -3.75
N PHE A 124 -18.71 -5.58 -4.41
CA PHE A 124 -20.03 -5.70 -3.79
C PHE A 124 -20.00 -6.66 -2.60
N THR A 125 -19.46 -7.86 -2.79
CA THR A 125 -19.35 -8.89 -1.74
C THR A 125 -18.55 -8.38 -0.55
N VAL A 126 -17.41 -7.74 -0.79
CA VAL A 126 -16.57 -7.17 0.26
C VAL A 126 -17.32 -6.07 1.03
N LEU A 127 -17.97 -5.13 0.35
CA LEU A 127 -18.71 -4.05 1.02
C LEU A 127 -19.90 -4.57 1.83
N GLU A 128 -20.63 -5.56 1.32
CA GLU A 128 -21.76 -6.20 1.99
C GLU A 128 -21.31 -6.86 3.31
N VAL A 129 -20.27 -7.69 3.24
CA VAL A 129 -19.76 -8.43 4.40
C VAL A 129 -19.12 -7.49 5.44
N VAL A 130 -18.33 -6.50 4.98
CA VAL A 130 -17.71 -5.50 5.88
C VAL A 130 -18.77 -4.70 6.62
N THR A 131 -19.84 -4.28 5.94
CA THR A 131 -20.90 -3.50 6.59
C THR A 131 -21.68 -4.33 7.61
N ARG A 132 -21.87 -5.64 7.39
CA ARG A 132 -22.42 -6.55 8.41
C ARG A 132 -21.48 -6.72 9.60
N ALA A 133 -20.21 -7.03 9.37
CA ALA A 133 -19.23 -7.21 10.44
C ALA A 133 -18.99 -5.92 11.26
N ALA A 134 -18.96 -4.76 10.60
CA ALA A 134 -18.72 -3.47 11.25
C ALA A 134 -19.99 -2.83 11.84
N ALA A 135 -21.18 -3.41 11.62
CA ALA A 135 -22.46 -2.85 12.09
C ALA A 135 -22.49 -2.53 13.60
N PRO A 136 -21.95 -3.38 14.50
CA PRO A 136 -21.89 -3.06 15.94
C PRO A 136 -21.00 -1.86 16.28
N LEU A 137 -20.01 -1.56 15.44
CA LEU A 137 -19.05 -0.46 15.66
C LEU A 137 -19.52 0.85 15.02
N LEU A 138 -20.16 0.78 13.84
CA LEU A 138 -20.52 1.93 13.00
C LEU A 138 -21.99 1.87 12.56
N PRO A 139 -22.96 1.85 13.50
CA PRO A 139 -24.32 1.41 13.20
C PRO A 139 -25.07 2.30 12.22
N LEU A 140 -24.81 3.61 12.22
CA LEU A 140 -25.47 4.55 11.32
C LEU A 140 -24.89 4.49 9.90
N THR A 141 -23.56 4.45 9.78
CA THR A 141 -22.89 4.48 8.46
C THR A 141 -23.05 3.16 7.73
N THR A 142 -22.94 2.04 8.44
CA THR A 142 -23.13 0.71 7.84
C THR A 142 -24.58 0.49 7.40
N GLU A 143 -25.57 1.02 8.13
CA GLU A 143 -26.97 0.97 7.73
C GLU A 143 -27.21 1.67 6.39
N GLU A 144 -26.74 2.91 6.24
CA GLU A 144 -26.91 3.68 4.99
C GLU A 144 -26.20 3.01 3.81
N VAL A 145 -24.95 2.57 4.00
CA VAL A 145 -24.18 1.91 2.95
C VAL A 145 -24.81 0.57 2.56
N TRP A 146 -25.14 -0.29 3.53
CA TRP A 146 -25.68 -1.63 3.27
C TRP A 146 -27.08 -1.56 2.63
N ARG A 147 -27.94 -0.63 3.06
CA ARG A 147 -29.23 -0.38 2.40
C ARG A 147 -29.05 0.11 0.97
N GLY A 148 -28.14 1.06 0.74
CA GLY A 148 -27.86 1.56 -0.60
C GLY A 148 -27.27 0.50 -1.53
N LEU A 149 -26.54 -0.47 -0.97
CA LEU A 149 -25.91 -1.56 -1.70
C LEU A 149 -26.90 -2.70 -2.02
N THR A 150 -27.68 -3.14 -1.04
CA THR A 150 -28.49 -4.37 -1.13
C THR A 150 -29.99 -4.13 -1.35
N GLY A 151 -30.48 -2.92 -1.06
CA GLY A 151 -31.91 -2.62 -0.99
C GLY A 151 -32.65 -3.29 0.17
N GLY A 152 -31.95 -3.98 1.08
CA GLY A 152 -32.55 -4.69 2.19
C GLY A 152 -33.11 -3.78 3.29
N ARG A 153 -33.83 -4.36 4.25
CA ARG A 153 -34.51 -3.59 5.30
C ARG A 153 -33.56 -2.88 6.26
N SER A 154 -32.55 -3.57 6.80
CA SER A 154 -31.57 -3.04 7.74
C SER A 154 -30.46 -4.06 7.93
N VAL A 155 -29.20 -3.59 8.03
CA VAL A 155 -28.04 -4.45 8.30
C VAL A 155 -28.14 -5.06 9.70
N HIS A 156 -28.75 -4.34 10.65
CA HIS A 156 -28.91 -4.75 12.05
C HIS A 156 -29.90 -5.90 12.26
N LEU A 157 -30.60 -6.33 11.20
CA LEU A 157 -31.51 -7.48 11.20
C LEU A 157 -30.93 -8.69 10.48
N THR A 158 -29.70 -8.57 9.96
CA THR A 158 -29.02 -9.66 9.26
C THR A 158 -28.26 -10.54 10.25
N ASP A 159 -27.98 -11.78 9.84
CA ASP A 159 -27.09 -12.65 10.59
C ASP A 159 -25.65 -12.11 10.56
N TRP A 160 -24.83 -12.53 11.51
CA TRP A 160 -23.39 -12.26 11.46
C TRP A 160 -22.76 -12.94 10.22
N PRO A 161 -21.79 -12.32 9.52
CA PRO A 161 -21.15 -12.96 8.38
C PRO A 161 -20.34 -14.19 8.81
N ASP A 162 -20.42 -15.25 8.01
CA ASP A 162 -19.71 -16.50 8.24
C ASP A 162 -18.35 -16.47 7.52
N ALA A 163 -17.26 -16.63 8.28
CA ALA A 163 -15.92 -16.69 7.72
C ALA A 163 -15.73 -17.94 6.84
N ASP A 164 -16.33 -19.08 7.19
CA ASP A 164 -16.18 -20.34 6.45
C ASP A 164 -16.80 -20.28 5.03
N ALA A 165 -17.68 -19.31 4.79
CA ALA A 165 -18.25 -19.02 3.48
C ALA A 165 -17.31 -18.21 2.55
N LEU A 166 -16.17 -17.74 3.07
CA LEU A 166 -15.19 -16.92 2.36
C LEU A 166 -13.95 -17.75 2.01
N PRO A 167 -13.33 -17.50 0.85
CA PRO A 167 -12.17 -18.27 0.42
C PRO A 167 -10.96 -17.95 1.30
N THR A 168 -10.17 -18.97 1.61
CA THR A 168 -8.86 -18.82 2.27
C THR A 168 -7.73 -18.97 1.26
N ASP A 169 -6.71 -18.13 1.39
CA ASP A 169 -5.49 -18.23 0.57
C ASP A 169 -4.30 -17.67 1.35
N THR A 170 -3.90 -18.40 2.40
CA THR A 170 -2.88 -17.95 3.35
C THR A 170 -1.53 -17.64 2.68
N GLY A 171 -1.16 -18.42 1.65
CA GLY A 171 0.07 -18.21 0.89
C GLY A 171 0.04 -16.90 0.09
N HIS A 172 -1.04 -16.64 -0.64
CA HIS A 172 -1.20 -15.41 -1.42
C HIS A 172 -1.34 -14.18 -0.52
N VAL A 173 -2.09 -14.30 0.57
CA VAL A 173 -2.25 -13.25 1.58
C VAL A 173 -0.90 -12.87 2.19
N SER A 174 -0.09 -13.86 2.59
CA SER A 174 1.23 -13.61 3.17
C SER A 174 2.17 -12.92 2.18
N GLY A 175 2.19 -13.34 0.91
CA GLY A 175 2.99 -12.68 -0.13
C GLY A 175 2.56 -11.22 -0.37
N MET A 176 1.25 -10.97 -0.43
CA MET A 176 0.73 -9.62 -0.62
C MET A 176 0.96 -8.72 0.60
N ASP A 177 0.80 -9.21 1.82
CA ASP A 177 1.14 -8.41 3.02
C ASP A 177 2.60 -8.01 3.05
N GLU A 178 3.49 -8.92 2.70
CA GLU A 178 4.92 -8.61 2.64
C GLU A 178 5.24 -7.57 1.57
N VAL A 179 4.57 -7.62 0.41
CA VAL A 179 4.63 -6.55 -0.60
C VAL A 179 4.18 -5.21 -0.01
N ARG A 180 3.14 -5.19 0.82
CA ARG A 180 2.66 -3.98 1.49
C ARG A 180 3.69 -3.43 2.47
N ASP A 181 4.32 -4.30 3.24
CA ASP A 181 5.38 -3.94 4.18
C ASP A 181 6.61 -3.39 3.46
N VAL A 182 7.04 -4.04 2.36
CA VAL A 182 8.11 -3.58 1.46
C VAL A 182 7.82 -2.18 0.92
N CYS A 183 6.61 -1.96 0.39
CA CYS A 183 6.23 -0.66 -0.16
C CYS A 183 6.14 0.43 0.90
N SER A 184 5.64 0.08 2.10
CA SER A 184 5.57 1.01 3.23
C SER A 184 6.95 1.41 3.73
N ALA A 185 7.87 0.45 3.87
CA ALA A 185 9.26 0.70 4.23
C ALA A 185 9.96 1.56 3.16
N ALA A 186 9.83 1.21 1.88
CA ALA A 186 10.41 1.98 0.79
C ALA A 186 9.84 3.40 0.70
N SER A 187 8.53 3.59 0.88
CA SER A 187 7.93 4.93 0.92
C SER A 187 8.42 5.75 2.11
N ALA A 188 8.68 5.13 3.26
CA ALA A 188 9.27 5.81 4.41
C ALA A 188 10.70 6.27 4.12
N LEU A 189 11.51 5.43 3.45
CA LEU A 189 12.87 5.77 3.01
C LEU A 189 12.86 6.93 2.01
N ARG A 190 11.97 6.90 1.01
CA ARG A 190 11.77 8.01 0.06
C ARG A 190 11.48 9.32 0.79
N LYS A 191 10.57 9.29 1.77
CA LYS A 191 10.20 10.46 2.56
C LYS A 191 11.38 10.97 3.39
N ALA A 192 12.16 10.08 4.01
CA ALA A 192 13.34 10.45 4.78
C ALA A 192 14.41 11.11 3.89
N ALA A 193 14.59 10.60 2.66
CA ALA A 193 15.48 11.18 1.64
C ALA A 193 14.88 12.43 0.93
N SER A 194 13.68 12.88 1.30
CA SER A 194 12.96 13.99 0.65
C SER A 194 12.71 13.78 -0.86
N LEU A 195 12.60 12.52 -1.30
CA LEU A 195 12.34 12.13 -2.68
C LEU A 195 10.84 12.04 -2.93
N ARG A 196 10.33 12.90 -3.83
CA ARG A 196 8.91 12.98 -4.18
C ARG A 196 8.45 11.70 -4.88
N THR A 197 7.25 11.18 -4.59
CA THR A 197 6.75 9.90 -5.15
C THR A 197 6.71 9.85 -6.67
N ARG A 198 6.49 10.98 -7.35
CA ARG A 198 6.45 11.04 -8.84
C ARG A 198 7.81 10.90 -9.51
N LEU A 199 8.90 11.14 -8.78
CA LEU A 199 10.26 10.95 -9.27
C LEU A 199 10.55 9.44 -9.39
N PRO A 200 10.74 8.87 -10.58
CA PRO A 200 11.18 7.49 -10.68
C PRO A 200 12.57 7.34 -10.05
N LEU A 201 12.81 6.24 -9.35
CA LEU A 201 14.14 5.87 -8.85
C LEU A 201 14.68 4.64 -9.60
N ALA A 202 15.99 4.44 -9.56
CA ALA A 202 16.64 3.40 -10.33
C ALA A 202 16.22 2.00 -9.85
N SER A 203 16.41 1.71 -8.56
CA SER A 203 16.13 0.37 -8.06
C SER A 203 15.71 0.31 -6.59
N LEU A 204 15.01 -0.77 -6.26
CA LEU A 204 14.76 -1.22 -4.90
C LEU A 204 15.27 -2.65 -4.78
N THR A 205 16.12 -2.91 -3.80
CA THR A 205 16.53 -4.27 -3.46
C THR A 205 15.76 -4.72 -2.23
N VAL A 206 15.04 -5.83 -2.34
CA VAL A 206 14.28 -6.47 -1.26
C VAL A 206 15.03 -7.72 -0.83
N VAL A 207 15.41 -7.75 0.43
CA VAL A 207 16.18 -8.84 1.03
C VAL A 207 15.33 -9.54 2.06
N VAL A 208 14.82 -10.72 1.74
CA VAL A 208 13.91 -11.51 2.59
C VAL A 208 14.22 -13.00 2.47
N PRO A 209 13.80 -13.85 3.42
CA PRO A 209 13.86 -15.30 3.25
C PRO A 209 12.93 -15.77 2.12
N ASP A 210 13.39 -16.71 1.29
CA ASP A 210 12.63 -17.25 0.16
C ASP A 210 12.13 -16.12 -0.77
N ALA A 211 13.06 -15.24 -1.16
CA ALA A 211 12.73 -14.03 -1.91
C ALA A 211 12.01 -14.33 -3.23
N GLN A 212 12.25 -15.50 -3.82
CA GLN A 212 11.64 -15.93 -5.07
C GLN A 212 10.10 -16.02 -4.99
N ARG A 213 9.52 -16.19 -3.80
CA ARG A 213 8.06 -16.15 -3.61
C ARG A 213 7.44 -14.81 -4.02
N LEU A 214 8.20 -13.71 -3.91
CA LEU A 214 7.74 -12.36 -4.29
C LEU A 214 7.93 -12.04 -5.77
N ALA A 215 8.54 -12.94 -6.56
CA ALA A 215 8.88 -12.69 -7.97
C ALA A 215 7.65 -12.34 -8.83
N ALA A 216 6.49 -12.96 -8.56
CA ALA A 216 5.25 -12.65 -9.28
C ALA A 216 4.62 -11.31 -8.90
N LEU A 217 5.10 -10.67 -7.82
CA LEU A 217 4.56 -9.44 -7.26
C LEU A 217 5.54 -8.26 -7.37
N THR A 218 6.69 -8.45 -8.02
CA THR A 218 7.70 -7.39 -8.18
C THR A 218 7.18 -6.19 -8.95
N ASP A 219 6.32 -6.41 -9.94
CA ASP A 219 5.73 -5.33 -10.73
C ASP A 219 4.80 -4.47 -9.85
N ILE A 220 4.08 -5.09 -8.92
CA ILE A 220 3.26 -4.39 -7.93
C ILE A 220 4.14 -3.47 -7.08
N VAL A 221 5.27 -3.99 -6.60
CA VAL A 221 6.24 -3.21 -5.81
C VAL A 221 6.85 -2.09 -6.65
N ALA A 222 7.23 -2.37 -7.89
CA ALA A 222 7.87 -1.41 -8.79
C ALA A 222 6.95 -0.20 -9.06
N ASP A 223 5.69 -0.48 -9.38
CA ASP A 223 4.67 0.55 -9.61
C ASP A 223 4.41 1.38 -8.35
N GLU A 224 4.26 0.70 -7.21
CA GLU A 224 3.87 1.33 -5.95
C GLU A 224 4.96 2.25 -5.40
N VAL A 225 6.21 1.77 -5.42
CA VAL A 225 7.38 2.54 -4.95
C VAL A 225 7.87 3.50 -6.03
N ASN A 226 7.43 3.34 -7.28
CA ASN A 226 7.89 4.05 -8.47
C ASN A 226 9.41 3.92 -8.66
N VAL A 227 9.84 2.68 -8.89
CA VAL A 227 11.23 2.31 -9.22
C VAL A 227 11.29 1.61 -10.57
N LYS A 228 12.41 1.72 -11.29
CA LYS A 228 12.59 1.05 -12.59
C LYS A 228 12.84 -0.44 -12.46
N GLN A 229 13.47 -0.87 -11.37
CA GLN A 229 13.78 -2.28 -11.14
C GLN A 229 13.60 -2.65 -9.66
N VAL A 230 13.00 -3.82 -9.44
CA VAL A 230 12.99 -4.47 -8.12
C VAL A 230 13.93 -5.68 -8.18
N ARG A 231 14.91 -5.72 -7.28
CA ARG A 231 15.84 -6.82 -7.13
C ARG A 231 15.44 -7.62 -5.90
N LEU A 232 15.31 -8.93 -6.05
CA LEU A 232 15.03 -9.84 -4.95
C LEU A 232 16.33 -10.56 -4.59
N LEU A 233 16.68 -10.57 -3.31
CA LEU A 233 17.82 -11.30 -2.78
C LEU A 233 17.39 -12.10 -1.56
N ASP A 234 17.85 -13.33 -1.48
CA ASP A 234 17.70 -14.10 -0.24
C ASP A 234 18.56 -13.49 0.87
N ILE A 235 18.06 -13.57 2.11
CA ILE A 235 18.75 -13.03 3.28
C ILE A 235 20.14 -13.62 3.51
N ASP A 236 20.36 -14.87 3.09
CA ASP A 236 21.63 -15.59 3.22
C ASP A 236 22.57 -15.36 2.01
N ALA A 237 22.16 -14.54 1.04
CA ALA A 237 22.98 -14.24 -0.12
C ALA A 237 24.25 -13.47 0.31
N PRO A 238 25.45 -13.80 -0.23
CA PRO A 238 26.68 -13.06 0.07
C PRO A 238 26.57 -11.54 -0.21
N GLU A 239 25.75 -11.17 -1.19
CA GLU A 239 25.45 -9.78 -1.53
C GLU A 239 24.63 -9.08 -0.44
N ALA A 240 23.76 -9.79 0.29
CA ALA A 240 22.99 -9.21 1.40
C ALA A 240 23.92 -8.66 2.50
N ALA A 241 25.03 -9.36 2.78
CA ALA A 241 26.04 -8.92 3.73
C ALA A 241 26.79 -7.64 3.28
N SER A 242 26.84 -7.37 1.97
CA SER A 242 27.52 -6.19 1.41
C SER A 242 26.79 -4.87 1.71
N TYR A 243 25.48 -4.92 1.99
CA TYR A 243 24.69 -3.75 2.39
C TYR A 243 24.94 -3.30 3.83
N GLY A 244 25.90 -3.94 4.53
CA GLY A 244 26.31 -3.55 5.88
C GLY A 244 25.22 -3.70 6.94
N VAL A 245 24.14 -4.44 6.62
CA VAL A 245 23.06 -4.71 7.56
C VAL A 245 23.55 -5.74 8.55
N THR A 246 23.75 -5.30 9.79
CA THR A 246 24.25 -6.15 10.87
C THR A 246 23.14 -6.38 11.88
N GLN A 247 22.95 -7.63 12.28
CA GLN A 247 22.15 -7.90 13.46
C GLN A 247 22.92 -7.39 14.69
N ARG A 248 22.23 -6.68 15.56
CA ARG A 248 22.72 -6.21 16.85
C ARG A 248 21.93 -6.96 17.91
N LEU A 249 22.60 -7.92 18.53
CA LEU A 249 22.07 -8.55 19.73
C LEU A 249 22.16 -7.57 20.90
N THR A 250 21.04 -7.28 21.55
CA THR A 250 20.99 -6.54 22.81
C THR A 250 20.49 -7.48 23.91
N VAL A 251 21.33 -7.72 24.92
CA VAL A 251 20.97 -8.60 26.04
C VAL A 251 20.14 -7.82 27.07
N ASN A 252 18.95 -8.33 27.40
CA ASN A 252 18.11 -7.80 28.46
C ASN A 252 18.63 -8.28 29.82
N ALA A 253 19.47 -7.46 30.44
CA ALA A 253 20.09 -7.77 31.73
C ALA A 253 19.10 -8.12 32.85
N ARG A 254 17.86 -7.58 32.80
CA ARG A 254 16.83 -7.82 33.83
C ARG A 254 16.19 -9.20 33.67
N ALA A 255 15.95 -9.63 32.43
CA ALA A 255 15.39 -10.93 32.12
C ALA A 255 16.45 -12.05 32.22
N ALA A 256 17.69 -11.77 31.79
CA ALA A 256 18.78 -12.73 31.76
C ALA A 256 19.50 -12.90 33.12
N GLY A 257 19.42 -11.88 33.99
CA GLY A 257 20.11 -11.85 35.29
C GLY A 257 19.75 -13.01 36.25
N PRO A 258 18.47 -13.41 36.42
CA PRO A 258 18.07 -14.51 37.29
C PRO A 258 18.70 -15.86 36.92
N ARG A 259 18.97 -16.10 35.63
CA ARG A 259 19.51 -17.37 35.12
C ARG A 259 21.03 -17.34 34.96
N LEU A 260 21.56 -16.27 34.35
CA LEU A 260 22.99 -16.13 34.03
C LEU A 260 23.82 -15.53 35.18
N GLY A 261 23.19 -14.91 36.18
CA GLY A 261 23.89 -14.36 37.34
C GLY A 261 25.05 -13.42 36.96
N LYS A 262 26.27 -13.76 37.37
CA LYS A 262 27.49 -12.97 37.09
C LYS A 262 27.90 -13.01 35.62
N ASP A 263 27.50 -14.05 34.89
CA ASP A 263 27.87 -14.27 33.49
C ASP A 263 27.05 -13.40 32.53
N VAL A 264 26.01 -12.70 33.02
CA VAL A 264 25.25 -11.74 32.22
C VAL A 264 26.13 -10.61 31.66
N GLN A 265 27.18 -10.21 32.39
CA GLN A 265 28.14 -9.21 31.91
C GLN A 265 29.00 -9.73 30.76
N LEU A 266 29.26 -11.04 30.74
CA LEU A 266 30.00 -11.71 29.68
C LEU A 266 29.14 -11.81 28.41
N ALA A 267 27.85 -12.13 28.55
CA ALA A 267 26.88 -12.09 27.45
C ALA A 267 26.70 -10.67 26.88
N ILE A 268 26.56 -9.64 27.73
CA ILE A 268 26.46 -8.23 27.29
C ILE A 268 27.74 -7.79 26.55
N LYS A 269 28.91 -8.22 27.05
CA LYS A 269 30.19 -7.88 26.41
C LYS A 269 30.31 -8.58 25.04
N GLY A 270 29.94 -9.87 24.96
CA GLY A 270 29.93 -10.64 23.71
C GLY A 270 28.99 -10.03 22.66
N SER A 271 27.79 -9.62 23.08
CA SER A 271 26.83 -8.91 22.21
C SER A 271 27.40 -7.59 21.68
N LYS A 272 28.16 -6.82 22.48
CA LYS A 272 28.79 -5.56 22.05
C LYS A 272 30.06 -5.75 21.21
N SER A 273 30.79 -6.83 21.40
CA SER A 273 32.04 -7.11 20.65
C SER A 273 31.80 -7.89 19.36
N GLY A 274 30.55 -8.27 19.05
CA GLY A 274 30.24 -9.11 17.89
C GLY A 274 30.56 -10.60 18.10
N ASP A 275 30.84 -11.02 19.34
CA ASP A 275 31.10 -12.41 19.72
C ASP A 275 29.77 -13.08 20.10
N TRP A 276 28.90 -13.24 19.11
CA TRP A 276 27.59 -13.84 19.27
C TRP A 276 27.14 -14.46 17.93
N ALA A 277 26.30 -15.50 17.99
CA ALA A 277 25.81 -16.20 16.80
C ALA A 277 24.40 -16.75 17.03
N VAL A 278 23.63 -16.88 15.95
CA VAL A 278 22.37 -17.63 15.91
C VAL A 278 22.67 -18.97 15.23
N ALA A 279 22.38 -20.09 15.89
CA ALA A 279 22.50 -21.42 15.29
C ALA A 279 21.25 -21.74 14.45
N GLU A 280 21.35 -22.74 13.57
CA GLU A 280 20.26 -23.18 12.68
C GLU A 280 18.99 -23.64 13.42
N ASP A 281 19.11 -24.02 14.69
CA ASP A 281 17.98 -24.39 15.55
C ASP A 281 17.31 -23.18 16.25
N GLY A 282 17.72 -21.96 15.90
CA GLY A 282 17.22 -20.71 16.48
C GLY A 282 17.85 -20.35 17.83
N SER A 283 18.82 -21.12 18.33
CA SER A 283 19.51 -20.79 19.58
C SER A 283 20.48 -19.62 19.41
N VAL A 284 20.37 -18.62 20.29
CA VAL A 284 21.23 -17.43 20.26
C VAL A 284 22.30 -17.55 21.33
N THR A 285 23.56 -17.40 20.93
CA THR A 285 24.71 -17.45 21.83
C THR A 285 25.42 -16.11 21.86
N ALA A 286 25.86 -15.64 23.04
CA ALA A 286 26.67 -14.43 23.19
C ALA A 286 27.79 -14.64 24.20
N GLY A 287 29.04 -14.38 23.81
CA GLY A 287 30.22 -14.68 24.61
C GLY A 287 30.34 -16.17 24.97
N GLY A 288 29.84 -17.07 24.09
CA GLY A 288 29.79 -18.51 24.35
C GLY A 288 28.66 -18.98 25.29
N LEU A 289 27.71 -18.11 25.66
CA LEU A 289 26.57 -18.45 26.52
C LEU A 289 25.27 -18.47 25.72
N ALA A 290 24.47 -19.53 25.87
CA ALA A 290 23.13 -19.60 25.27
C ALA A 290 22.15 -18.66 25.99
N LEU A 291 21.44 -17.84 25.22
CA LEU A 291 20.37 -16.95 25.64
C LEU A 291 19.02 -17.58 25.32
N VAL A 292 18.04 -17.45 26.22
CA VAL A 292 16.67 -17.92 25.97
C VAL A 292 15.76 -16.78 25.51
N GLU A 293 14.64 -17.15 24.89
CA GLU A 293 13.64 -16.20 24.41
C GLU A 293 13.21 -15.24 25.54
N GLY A 294 13.19 -13.93 25.25
CA GLY A 294 12.92 -12.87 26.22
C GLY A 294 14.16 -12.35 26.98
N GLU A 295 15.30 -13.02 26.93
CA GLU A 295 16.57 -12.53 27.51
C GLU A 295 17.36 -11.62 26.57
N TYR A 296 16.93 -11.52 25.31
CA TYR A 296 17.61 -10.74 24.29
C TYR A 296 16.62 -10.15 23.30
N THR A 297 17.05 -9.08 22.65
CA THR A 297 16.43 -8.54 21.45
C THR A 297 17.46 -8.56 20.32
N LEU A 298 17.10 -9.14 19.19
CA LEU A 298 17.86 -9.01 17.96
C LEU A 298 17.30 -7.81 17.20
N GLU A 299 18.06 -6.74 17.14
CA GLU A 299 17.72 -5.57 16.33
C GLU A 299 18.57 -5.61 15.07
N THR A 300 17.94 -5.58 13.90
CA THR A 300 18.71 -5.45 12.67
C THR A 300 19.03 -3.99 12.45
N VAL A 301 20.32 -3.64 12.41
CA VAL A 301 20.83 -2.27 12.27
C VAL A 301 21.37 -2.12 10.87
N ALA A 302 20.78 -1.19 10.11
CA ALA A 302 21.33 -0.77 8.83
C ALA A 302 22.67 -0.04 9.02
N ALA A 303 23.63 -0.27 8.12
CA ALA A 303 24.80 0.59 8.03
C ALA A 303 24.39 2.05 7.81
N GLU A 304 25.23 3.00 8.24
CA GLU A 304 25.06 4.41 7.89
C GLU A 304 24.97 4.53 6.37
N SER A 305 23.98 5.28 5.88
CA SER A 305 23.79 5.55 4.45
C SER A 305 25.09 6.10 3.87
N ASP A 306 25.57 5.47 2.80
CA ASP A 306 26.72 5.92 2.02
C ASP A 306 26.39 7.16 1.15
N GLY A 307 25.19 7.72 1.30
CA GLY A 307 24.67 8.87 0.54
C GLY A 307 23.98 8.47 -0.76
N HIS A 308 24.17 7.24 -1.23
CA HIS A 308 23.66 6.73 -2.50
C HIS A 308 22.52 5.71 -2.31
N SER A 309 22.39 5.16 -1.11
CA SER A 309 21.34 4.21 -0.76
C SER A 309 20.72 4.47 0.61
N ALA A 310 19.46 4.08 0.79
CA ALA A 310 18.74 4.13 2.05
C ALA A 310 18.19 2.74 2.41
N THR A 311 18.42 2.30 3.65
CA THR A 311 18.02 0.96 4.11
C THR A 311 16.93 1.03 5.17
N GLY A 312 15.91 0.19 5.03
CA GLY A 312 14.75 0.13 5.92
C GLY A 312 14.43 -1.31 6.31
N MET A 313 14.05 -1.52 7.57
CA MET A 313 13.75 -2.85 8.08
C MET A 313 12.30 -3.27 7.83
N LEU A 314 12.09 -4.57 7.58
CA LEU A 314 10.75 -5.15 7.43
C LEU A 314 10.26 -5.77 8.74
N PRO A 315 8.96 -5.64 9.08
CA PRO A 315 8.37 -6.26 10.27
C PRO A 315 8.44 -7.79 10.27
N THR A 316 8.36 -8.40 9.09
CA THR A 316 8.37 -9.84 8.85
C THR A 316 9.77 -10.47 8.88
N GLY A 317 10.82 -9.65 9.07
CA GLY A 317 12.21 -10.04 8.90
C GLY A 317 12.74 -9.70 7.51
N GLY A 318 14.05 -9.49 7.40
CA GLY A 318 14.65 -8.95 6.18
C GLY A 318 14.60 -7.41 6.09
N PHE A 319 15.12 -6.85 5.01
CA PHE A 319 15.25 -5.40 4.81
C PHE A 319 15.07 -5.01 3.35
N VAL A 320 14.86 -3.71 3.13
CA VAL A 320 14.85 -3.11 1.79
C VAL A 320 15.96 -2.07 1.67
N VAL A 321 16.59 -2.01 0.51
CA VAL A 321 17.60 -1.01 0.15
C VAL A 321 17.09 -0.25 -1.06
N LEU A 322 16.80 1.02 -0.87
CA LEU A 322 16.35 1.93 -1.91
C LEU A 322 17.54 2.69 -2.48
N ASP A 323 17.69 2.65 -3.80
CA ASP A 323 18.62 3.51 -4.53
C ASP A 323 18.09 4.95 -4.53
N THR A 324 18.87 5.87 -3.94
CA THR A 324 18.49 7.28 -3.81
C THR A 324 19.17 8.19 -4.83
N ASP A 325 20.02 7.64 -5.71
CA ASP A 325 20.70 8.43 -6.73
C ASP A 325 19.73 8.87 -7.83
N VAL A 326 19.66 10.18 -8.02
CA VAL A 326 18.82 10.80 -9.04
C VAL A 326 19.70 11.20 -10.21
N THR A 327 19.69 10.38 -11.25
CA THR A 327 20.36 10.68 -12.52
C THR A 327 19.65 11.82 -13.26
N PRO A 328 20.33 12.56 -14.15
CA PRO A 328 19.69 13.60 -14.97
C PRO A 328 18.47 13.08 -15.76
N GLU A 329 18.52 11.83 -16.23
CA GLU A 329 17.44 11.18 -16.95
C GLU A 329 16.22 10.93 -16.04
N LEU A 330 16.44 10.43 -14.81
CA LEU A 330 15.36 10.22 -13.83
C LEU A 330 14.75 11.56 -13.37
N ALA A 331 15.59 12.59 -13.20
CA ALA A 331 15.11 13.94 -12.87
C ALA A 331 14.22 14.50 -13.99
N ALA A 332 14.62 14.36 -15.26
CA ALA A 332 13.85 14.79 -16.41
C ALA A 332 12.51 14.05 -16.52
N GLU A 333 12.50 12.72 -16.32
CA GLU A 333 11.26 11.94 -16.33
C GLU A 333 10.34 12.32 -15.15
N GLY A 334 10.91 12.54 -13.96
CA GLY A 334 10.16 13.04 -12.80
C GLY A 334 9.49 14.38 -13.07
N LEU A 335 10.19 15.29 -13.75
CA LEU A 335 9.66 16.59 -14.14
C LEU A 335 8.57 16.48 -15.20
N ALA A 336 8.72 15.57 -16.17
CA ALA A 336 7.67 15.27 -17.15
C ALA A 336 6.38 14.76 -16.47
N ARG A 337 6.50 13.94 -15.41
CA ARG A 337 5.34 13.50 -14.61
C ARG A 337 4.72 14.61 -13.78
N ASP A 338 5.50 15.58 -13.32
CA ASP A 338 4.96 16.79 -12.70
C ASP A 338 4.18 17.64 -13.73
N VAL A 339 4.67 17.73 -14.97
CA VAL A 339 3.95 18.38 -16.09
C VAL A 339 2.62 17.68 -16.35
N ILE A 340 2.59 16.35 -16.47
CA ILE A 340 1.33 15.58 -16.66
C ILE A 340 0.32 15.92 -15.56
N ARG A 341 0.75 15.95 -14.29
CA ARG A 341 -0.13 16.33 -13.18
C ARG A 341 -0.67 17.76 -13.33
N ALA A 342 0.19 18.71 -13.70
CA ALA A 342 -0.21 20.09 -13.93
C ALA A 342 -1.24 20.20 -15.08
N VAL A 343 -1.06 19.40 -16.14
CA VAL A 343 -2.02 19.30 -17.24
C VAL A 343 -3.36 18.75 -16.78
N GLN A 344 -3.37 17.66 -16.02
CA GLN A 344 -4.62 17.08 -15.51
C GLN A 344 -5.37 18.04 -14.57
N GLN A 345 -4.63 18.80 -13.75
CA GLN A 345 -5.22 19.86 -12.93
C GLN A 345 -5.82 20.98 -13.79
N ALA A 346 -5.09 21.45 -14.81
CA ALA A 346 -5.57 22.48 -15.74
C ALA A 346 -6.81 22.02 -16.54
N ARG A 347 -6.86 20.74 -16.96
CA ARG A 347 -8.05 20.14 -17.61
C ARG A 347 -9.28 20.23 -16.71
N LYS A 348 -9.13 19.87 -15.43
CA LYS A 348 -10.21 19.94 -14.44
C LYS A 348 -10.69 21.36 -14.20
N GLU A 349 -9.77 22.33 -14.09
CA GLU A 349 -10.08 23.74 -13.91
C GLU A 349 -10.77 24.35 -15.14
N ALA A 350 -10.41 23.88 -16.33
CA ALA A 350 -11.06 24.24 -17.60
C ALA A 350 -12.42 23.54 -17.80
N GLY A 351 -12.84 22.64 -16.90
CA GLY A 351 -14.08 21.88 -17.02
C GLY A 351 -14.10 20.89 -18.18
N LEU A 352 -12.93 20.39 -18.60
CA LEU A 352 -12.82 19.38 -19.64
C LEU A 352 -13.13 17.99 -19.09
N GLU A 353 -13.79 17.17 -19.91
CA GLU A 353 -14.06 15.77 -19.57
C GLU A 353 -12.79 14.93 -19.69
N VAL A 354 -12.73 13.80 -18.98
CA VAL A 354 -11.54 12.92 -18.96
C VAL A 354 -11.20 12.39 -20.35
N SER A 355 -12.21 12.18 -21.21
CA SER A 355 -12.07 11.69 -22.57
C SER A 355 -11.75 12.78 -23.62
N ASP A 356 -11.77 14.06 -23.23
CA ASP A 356 -11.56 15.15 -24.18
C ASP A 356 -10.11 15.17 -24.72
N ARG A 357 -9.97 15.38 -26.03
CA ARG A 357 -8.67 15.62 -26.66
C ARG A 357 -8.30 17.10 -26.57
N ILE A 358 -7.02 17.37 -26.31
CA ILE A 358 -6.55 18.75 -26.06
C ILE A 358 -5.43 19.17 -27.00
N SER A 359 -5.33 20.48 -27.23
CA SER A 359 -4.09 21.14 -27.64
C SER A 359 -3.42 21.66 -26.37
N LEU A 360 -2.16 21.27 -26.16
CA LEU A 360 -1.40 21.56 -24.96
C LEU A 360 -0.27 22.55 -25.26
N THR A 361 -0.17 23.62 -24.47
CA THR A 361 1.01 24.48 -24.42
C THR A 361 1.64 24.40 -23.02
N VAL A 362 2.94 24.11 -22.97
CA VAL A 362 3.72 24.01 -21.74
C VAL A 362 4.78 25.11 -21.70
N GLY A 363 4.79 25.89 -20.63
CA GLY A 363 5.84 26.85 -20.29
C GLY A 363 6.47 26.53 -18.93
N GLY A 364 7.47 27.33 -18.56
CA GLY A 364 8.24 27.18 -17.31
C GLY A 364 9.75 27.17 -17.57
N SER A 365 10.52 26.74 -16.58
CA SER A 365 11.98 26.80 -16.59
C SER A 365 12.64 26.03 -17.76
N ALA A 366 13.92 26.29 -18.03
CA ALA A 366 14.67 25.58 -19.07
C ALA A 366 14.67 24.05 -18.88
N GLU A 367 14.70 23.60 -17.62
CA GLU A 367 14.62 22.19 -17.25
C GLU A 367 13.23 21.61 -17.58
N VAL A 368 12.15 22.34 -17.28
CA VAL A 368 10.78 21.92 -17.61
C VAL A 368 10.61 21.76 -19.11
N ARG A 369 11.12 22.72 -19.89
CA ARG A 369 11.06 22.67 -21.36
C ARG A 369 11.87 21.49 -21.92
N ALA A 370 13.08 21.27 -21.42
CA ALA A 370 13.91 20.15 -21.83
C ALA A 370 13.27 18.79 -21.49
N ALA A 371 12.72 18.65 -20.29
CA ALA A 371 12.00 17.44 -19.87
C ALA A 371 10.73 17.20 -20.70
N THR A 372 9.97 18.28 -20.99
CA THR A 372 8.76 18.20 -21.84
C THR A 372 9.12 17.76 -23.25
N GLN A 373 10.21 18.26 -23.82
CA GLN A 373 10.68 17.87 -25.13
C GLN A 373 11.18 16.43 -25.16
N ALA A 374 11.94 16.00 -24.15
CA ALA A 374 12.47 14.65 -24.05
C ALA A 374 11.37 13.58 -23.86
N HIS A 375 10.28 13.94 -23.19
CA HIS A 375 9.18 13.04 -22.85
C HIS A 375 7.84 13.42 -23.49
N GLU A 376 7.86 14.09 -24.65
CA GLU A 376 6.66 14.59 -25.33
C GLU A 376 5.62 13.49 -25.57
N SER A 377 6.07 12.32 -26.05
CA SER A 377 5.17 11.19 -26.32
C SER A 377 4.49 10.65 -25.07
N LEU A 378 5.20 10.61 -23.94
CA LEU A 378 4.64 10.21 -22.65
C LEU A 378 3.58 11.21 -22.20
N ILE A 379 3.90 12.50 -22.25
CA ILE A 379 2.97 13.57 -21.85
C ILE A 379 1.72 13.55 -22.73
N ALA A 380 1.89 13.42 -24.05
CA ALA A 380 0.78 13.39 -24.99
C ALA A 380 -0.13 12.17 -24.79
N GLY A 381 0.45 10.99 -24.56
CA GLY A 381 -0.29 9.76 -24.29
C GLY A 381 -1.12 9.85 -23.01
N GLU A 382 -0.51 10.28 -21.90
CA GLU A 382 -1.14 10.36 -20.58
C GLU A 382 -2.16 11.50 -20.44
N THR A 383 -2.16 12.46 -21.38
CA THR A 383 -3.04 13.64 -21.32
C THR A 383 -3.99 13.76 -22.51
N LEU A 384 -4.04 12.77 -23.41
CA LEU A 384 -4.81 12.81 -24.65
C LEU A 384 -4.55 14.10 -25.48
N ALA A 385 -3.31 14.60 -25.45
CA ALA A 385 -2.93 15.77 -26.21
C ALA A 385 -2.68 15.40 -27.68
N THR A 386 -3.31 16.14 -28.58
CA THR A 386 -3.14 16.00 -30.04
C THR A 386 -1.97 16.82 -30.58
N SER A 387 -1.59 17.87 -29.85
CA SER A 387 -0.41 18.68 -30.12
C SER A 387 0.19 19.17 -28.81
N VAL A 388 1.51 19.13 -28.68
CA VAL A 388 2.26 19.69 -27.56
C VAL A 388 3.14 20.81 -28.09
N THR A 389 2.92 22.03 -27.63
CA THR A 389 3.72 23.21 -27.97
C THR A 389 4.48 23.67 -26.74
N ILE A 390 5.78 23.92 -26.88
CA ILE A 390 6.61 24.45 -25.80
C ILE A 390 6.70 25.96 -25.97
N ASP A 391 6.30 26.73 -24.96
CA ASP A 391 6.41 28.19 -24.98
C ASP A 391 7.86 28.61 -24.68
N PRO A 392 8.59 29.21 -25.65
CA PRO A 392 9.97 29.63 -25.44
C PRO A 392 10.08 30.94 -24.62
N ALA A 393 8.98 31.65 -24.40
CA ALA A 393 8.98 33.03 -23.88
C ALA A 393 8.58 33.15 -22.40
N ASP A 394 8.29 32.04 -21.70
CA ASP A 394 7.92 32.08 -20.29
C ASP A 394 9.16 31.87 -19.38
N PRO A 395 9.62 32.90 -18.65
CA PRO A 395 10.72 32.78 -17.69
C PRO A 395 10.23 32.32 -16.31
N ALA A 396 8.97 31.87 -16.16
CA ALA A 396 8.47 31.36 -14.90
C ALA A 396 9.36 30.22 -14.37
N GLU A 397 9.69 30.28 -13.07
CA GLU A 397 10.36 29.17 -12.38
C GLU A 397 9.44 27.95 -12.29
N ASP A 398 8.12 28.19 -12.21
CA ASP A 398 7.09 27.16 -12.10
C ASP A 398 6.57 26.70 -13.46
N ILE A 399 5.97 25.49 -13.47
CA ILE A 399 5.32 24.91 -14.65
C ILE A 399 4.05 25.71 -14.98
N THR A 400 3.95 26.24 -16.20
CA THR A 400 2.76 26.91 -16.71
C THR A 400 2.09 26.07 -17.79
N ILE A 401 0.78 25.87 -17.66
CA ILE A 401 0.00 25.02 -18.58
C ILE A 401 -1.16 25.82 -19.16
N ALA A 402 -1.28 25.80 -20.48
CA ALA A 402 -2.49 26.20 -21.18
C ALA A 402 -3.06 25.01 -21.96
N VAL A 403 -4.34 24.71 -21.73
CA VAL A 403 -5.08 23.66 -22.45
C VAL A 403 -6.26 24.27 -23.18
N SER A 404 -6.48 23.84 -24.42
CA SER A 404 -7.69 24.12 -25.17
C SER A 404 -8.24 22.81 -25.76
N LYS A 405 -9.56 22.73 -25.89
CA LYS A 405 -10.21 21.59 -26.55
C LYS A 405 -9.81 21.56 -28.02
N ALA A 406 -9.31 20.41 -28.47
CA ALA A 406 -8.87 20.21 -29.86
C ALA A 406 -10.05 20.03 -30.82
#